data_AF-A0A7J9QW73-F1
#
_entry.id   AF-A0A7J9QW73-F1
#
_cell.length_a   1.000
_cell.length_b   1.000
_cell.length_c   1.000
_cell.angle_alpha   90.00
_cell.angle_beta   90.00
_cell.angle_gamma   90.00
#
_symmetry.space_group_name_H-M   'P 1'
#
loop_
_entity.id
_entity.type
_entity.pdbx_description
1 polymer ?
#
loop_
_entity_poly.entity_id
_entity_poly.type
_entity_poly.pdbx_seq_one_letter_code
_entity_poly.pdbx_strand_id
1 'polypeptide(L)' 'PDSDVWTASDLMSTRNVRKLPVIEDDKVVGIVTSSDLVKHIADH' A
#
# COMPACT_ATOMS: atom_id res chain seq x y z
N PRO A 1 1.40 -8.68 9.00
CA PRO A 1 1.61 -7.60 8.00
C PRO A 1 1.47 -8.19 6.58
N ASP A 2 0.24 -8.57 6.23
CA ASP A 2 0.00 -9.71 5.33
C ASP A 2 -0.56 -9.34 3.95
N SER A 3 -0.50 -8.06 3.58
CA SER A 3 -0.93 -7.62 2.24
C SER A 3 0.27 -7.51 1.32
N ASP A 4 0.30 -8.36 0.29
CA ASP A 4 1.28 -8.31 -0.78
C ASP A 4 1.26 -6.95 -1.50
N VAL A 5 2.44 -6.49 -1.93
CA VAL A 5 2.66 -5.24 -2.69
C VAL A 5 1.74 -5.18 -3.91
N TRP A 6 1.54 -6.33 -4.57
CA TRP A 6 0.65 -6.45 -5.72
C TRP A 6 -0.82 -6.23 -5.36
N THR A 7 -1.26 -6.75 -4.22
CA THR A 7 -2.63 -6.54 -3.71
C THR A 7 -2.87 -5.07 -3.40
N ALA A 8 -1.90 -4.39 -2.76
CA ALA A 8 -2.01 -2.96 -2.49
C ALA A 8 -2.08 -2.13 -3.78
N SER A 9 -1.28 -2.47 -4.80
CA SER A 9 -1.31 -1.83 -6.11
C SER A 9 -2.65 -2.03 -6.83
N ASP A 10 -3.19 -3.25 -6.83
CA ASP A 10 -4.49 -3.54 -7.44
C ASP A 10 -5.62 -2.79 -6.73
N LEU A 11 -5.61 -2.76 -5.39
CA LEU A 11 -6.60 -2.04 -4.60
C LEU A 11 -6.57 -0.52 -4.87
N MET A 12 -5.37 0.05 -5.02
CA MET A 12 -5.19 1.45 -5.39
C MET A 12 -5.77 1.74 -6.77
N SER A 13 -5.48 0.88 -7.76
CA SER A 13 -5.98 1.00 -9.13
C SER A 13 -7.51 0.88 -9.19
N THR A 14 -8.06 -0.20 -8.63
CA THR A 14 -9.50 -0.50 -8.67
C THR A 14 -10.35 0.54 -7.95
N ARG A 15 -9.83 1.14 -6.87
CA ARG A 15 -10.51 2.20 -6.13
C ARG A 15 -10.14 3.61 -6.59
N ASN A 16 -9.27 3.75 -7.58
CA ASN A 16 -8.77 5.02 -8.10
C ASN A 16 -8.20 5.92 -6.99
N VAL A 17 -7.43 5.32 -6.07
CA VAL A 17 -6.74 5.99 -4.95
C VAL A 17 -5.23 5.76 -5.05
N ARG A 18 -4.43 6.70 -4.56
CA ARG A 18 -2.95 6.62 -4.62
C ARG A 18 -2.30 6.34 -3.27
N LYS A 19 -3.10 6.19 -2.23
CA LYS A 19 -2.66 6.02 -0.84
C LYS A 19 -3.59 5.07 -0.12
N LEU A 20 -3.03 4.19 0.70
CA LEU A 20 -3.76 3.26 1.55
C LEU A 20 -3.26 3.40 2.99
N PRO A 21 -4.16 3.51 3.98
CA PRO A 21 -3.77 3.45 5.38
C PRO A 21 -3.36 2.03 5.75
N VAL A 22 -2.31 1.90 6.55
CA VAL A 22 -1.92 0.65 7.21
C VAL A 22 -2.60 0.63 8.57
N ILE A 23 -3.37 -0.42 8.84
CA ILE A 23 -4.15 -0.57 10.08
C ILE A 23 -3.62 -1.78 10.86
N GLU A 24 -3.33 -1.57 12.13
CA GLU A 24 -2.99 -2.61 13.11
C GLU A 24 -3.80 -2.35 14.38
N ASP A 25 -4.39 -3.39 14.98
CA ASP A 25 -5.23 -3.29 16.19
C ASP A 25 -6.28 -2.17 16.13
N ASP A 26 -7.00 -2.10 15.00
CA ASP A 26 -8.02 -1.08 14.68
C ASP A 26 -7.51 0.38 14.70
N LYS A 27 -6.19 0.58 14.65
CA LYS A 27 -5.54 1.90 14.62
C LYS A 27 -4.76 2.09 13.34
N VAL A 28 -4.81 3.29 12.79
CA VAL A 28 -3.96 3.68 11.67
C VAL A 28 -2.54 3.87 12.19
N VAL A 29 -1.64 2.98 11.77
CA VAL A 29 -0.22 3.00 12.16
C VAL A 29 0.69 3.57 11.08
N GLY A 30 0.17 3.73 9.86
CA GLY A 30 0.95 4.28 8.76
C GLY A 30 0.14 4.51 7.49
N ILE A 31 0.83 4.97 6.44
CA ILE A 31 0.26 5.16 5.11
C ILE A 31 1.29 4.63 4.10
N VAL A 32 0.81 3.85 3.13
CA VAL A 32 1.59 3.46 1.95
C VAL A 32 1.06 4.20 0.73
N THR A 33 1.95 4.72 -0.10
CA THR A 33 1.61 5.40 -1.35
C THR A 33 2.00 4.57 -2.57
N SER A 34 1.39 4.89 -3.72
CA SER A 34 1.81 4.32 -5.01
C SER A 34 3.29 4.53 -5.30
N SER A 35 3.89 5.63 -4.81
CA SER A 35 5.31 5.90 -4.98
C SER A 35 6.18 5.03 -4.10
N ASP A 36 5.72 4.66 -2.89
CA ASP A 36 6.43 3.73 -2.02
C ASP A 36 6.45 2.33 -2.63
N LEU A 37 5.33 1.90 -3.23
CA LEU A 37 5.24 0.65 -4.00
C LEU A 37 6.26 0.61 -5.14
N VAL A 38 6.37 1.69 -5.94
CA VAL A 38 7.34 1.78 -7.04
C VAL A 38 8.78 1.71 -6.54
N LYS A 39 9.11 2.45 -5.47
CA LYS A 39 10.46 2.41 -4.88
C LYS A 39 10.80 1.01 -4.38
N HIS A 40 9.87 0.38 -3.67
CA HIS A 40 10.09 -0.95 -3.11
C HIS A 40 10.35 -2.01 -4.20
N ILE A 41 9.66 -1.92 -5.34
CA ILE A 41 9.92 -2.79 -6.50
C ILE A 41 11.27 -2.48 -7.15
N ALA A 42 11.67 -1.21 -7.21
CA ALA A 42 12.92 -0.81 -7.85
C ALA A 42 14.17 -1.14 -7.01
N ASP A 43 14.01 -1.22 -5.68
CA ASP A 43 15.09 -1.52 -4.73
C ASP A 43 15.32 -3.03 -4.54
N HIS A 44 14.55 -3.89 -5.22
CA HIS A 44 14.63 -5.36 -5.20
C HIS A 44 14.93 -5.92 -6.59
#